data_AF-A0A6I2QXE7-F1
#
_entry.id   AF-A0A6I2QXE7-F1
#
_cell.length_a   1.000
_cell.length_b   1.000
_cell.length_c   1.000
_cell.angle_alpha   90.00
_cell.angle_beta   90.00
_cell.angle_gamma   90.00
#
_symmetry.space_group_name_H-M   'P 1'
#
loop_
_entity.id
_entity.type
_entity.pdbx_description
1 polymer ?
#
loop_
_entity_poly.entity_id
_entity_poly.type
_entity_poly.pdbx_seq_one_letter_code
_entity_poly.pdbx_strand_id
1 'polypeptide(L)'
;MYYNNEIIQGNIHVFDSYDMDISPTKGDNCFLIVHHFTDKSIIDKLAKNLLQNGYKYFNIFGEQAIVWENTINNLSNDDSIRIESSKVARIEMAYNLCMMSKLHPNRTNLIISNDEYFTEYLVEDVNDISSGNSQFTVDDWAKFRAGFEFIYNGKDAIVSVCEGVILGYLGEEVEYDTIMEAFMDKIFDGKSFNQIYKIEI
;
A
#
# COMPACT_ATOMS: atom_id res chain seq x y z
N MET A 1 -3.03 19.12 -9.41
CA MET A 1 -4.52 19.19 -9.56
C MET A 1 -5.10 19.03 -8.17
N TYR A 2 -6.07 19.85 -7.70
CA TYR A 2 -6.55 19.72 -6.32
C TYR A 2 -7.79 18.84 -6.23
N TYR A 3 -7.60 17.57 -5.84
CA TYR A 3 -8.71 16.65 -5.60
C TYR A 3 -9.44 17.01 -4.29
N ASN A 4 -10.75 17.26 -4.37
CA ASN A 4 -11.59 17.50 -3.18
C ASN A 4 -12.72 16.47 -3.10
N ASN A 5 -12.43 15.33 -2.45
CA ASN A 5 -13.31 14.17 -2.37
C ASN A 5 -13.72 13.59 -3.73
N GLU A 6 -12.81 13.61 -4.70
CA GLU A 6 -13.12 13.12 -6.03
C GLU A 6 -12.97 11.61 -6.10
N ILE A 7 -13.85 10.96 -6.87
CA ILE A 7 -13.75 9.53 -7.16
C ILE A 7 -12.88 9.36 -8.40
N ILE A 8 -11.68 8.81 -8.23
CA ILE A 8 -10.77 8.57 -9.35
C ILE A 8 -11.06 7.23 -10.04
N GLN A 9 -11.51 6.23 -9.28
CA GLN A 9 -11.84 4.92 -9.82
C GLN A 9 -12.67 4.09 -8.84
N GLY A 10 -13.82 3.58 -9.29
CA GLY A 10 -14.67 2.70 -8.49
C GLY A 10 -15.09 3.31 -7.15
N ASN A 11 -14.52 2.79 -6.06
CA ASN A 11 -14.76 3.20 -4.67
C ASN A 11 -13.55 3.92 -4.04
N ILE A 12 -12.66 4.48 -4.86
CA ILE A 12 -11.45 5.20 -4.44
C ILE A 12 -11.73 6.70 -4.47
N HIS A 13 -11.69 7.32 -3.28
CA HIS A 13 -11.90 8.74 -3.05
C HIS A 13 -10.56 9.43 -2.76
N VAL A 14 -10.35 10.64 -3.28
CA VAL A 14 -9.10 11.38 -3.09
C VAL A 14 -9.36 12.75 -2.48
N PHE A 15 -8.57 13.09 -1.46
CA PHE A 15 -8.45 14.43 -0.91
C PHE A 15 -6.98 14.87 -0.93
N ASP A 16 -6.71 15.92 -1.68
CA ASP A 16 -5.47 16.67 -1.59
C ASP A 16 -5.67 17.89 -0.71
N SER A 17 -4.94 17.93 0.40
CA SER A 17 -4.98 19.02 1.37
C SER A 17 -3.58 19.15 1.98
N TYR A 18 -2.88 20.21 1.56
CA TYR A 18 -1.54 20.53 2.04
C TYR A 18 -1.48 20.64 3.58
N ASP A 19 -2.54 21.18 4.18
CA ASP A 19 -2.69 21.36 5.63
C ASP A 19 -3.36 20.17 6.34
N MET A 20 -3.83 19.15 5.60
CA MET A 20 -4.56 17.98 6.10
C MET A 20 -5.73 18.28 7.04
N ASP A 21 -6.30 19.50 7.03
CA ASP A 21 -7.47 19.83 7.85
C ASP A 21 -8.77 19.44 7.14
N ILE A 22 -9.02 18.13 7.12
CA ILE A 22 -10.19 17.55 6.50
C ILE A 22 -11.10 16.88 7.53
N SER A 23 -12.39 16.82 7.21
CA SER A 23 -13.41 16.10 7.98
C SER A 23 -13.87 14.89 7.16
N PRO A 24 -13.16 13.75 7.26
CA PRO A 24 -13.49 12.57 6.48
C PRO A 24 -14.87 12.03 6.88
N THR A 25 -15.55 11.45 5.90
CA THR A 25 -16.80 10.71 6.13
C THR A 25 -16.48 9.29 6.62
N LYS A 26 -17.52 8.48 6.85
CA LYS A 26 -17.35 7.08 7.23
C LYS A 26 -16.66 6.29 6.11
N GLY A 27 -15.68 5.45 6.47
CA GLY A 27 -15.00 4.59 5.51
C GLY A 27 -14.33 3.38 6.16
N ASP A 28 -13.59 2.61 5.35
CA ASP A 28 -13.01 1.34 5.75
C ASP A 28 -11.47 1.38 5.73
N ASN A 29 -10.91 1.85 4.61
CA ASN A 29 -9.48 1.85 4.33
C ASN A 29 -8.99 3.27 4.09
N CYS A 30 -7.88 3.64 4.70
CA CYS A 30 -7.25 4.94 4.55
C CYS A 30 -5.82 4.79 4.00
N PHE A 31 -5.53 5.55 2.95
CA PHE A 31 -4.25 5.61 2.27
C PHE A 31 -3.69 7.03 2.46
N LEU A 32 -2.58 7.15 3.17
CA LEU A 32 -2.04 8.44 3.60
C LEU A 32 -0.74 8.73 2.86
N ILE A 33 -0.72 9.81 2.06
CA ILE A 33 0.51 10.37 1.49
C ILE A 33 0.91 11.56 2.37
N VAL A 34 1.95 11.35 3.19
CA VAL A 34 2.36 12.24 4.27
C VAL A 34 3.82 12.66 4.09
N HIS A 35 4.10 13.29 2.96
CA HIS A 35 5.46 13.66 2.57
C HIS A 35 5.89 15.01 3.16
N HIS A 36 4.99 16.00 3.19
CA HIS A 36 5.28 17.31 3.77
C HIS A 36 5.11 17.32 5.28
N PHE A 37 5.78 18.28 5.93
CA PHE A 37 5.66 18.44 7.37
C PHE A 37 4.25 18.89 7.75
N THR A 38 3.59 18.10 8.59
CA THR A 38 2.29 18.42 9.20
C THR A 38 2.45 18.57 10.70
N ASP A 39 1.79 19.58 11.29
CA ASP A 39 1.78 19.79 12.74
C ASP A 39 1.14 18.62 13.49
N LYS A 40 1.74 18.23 14.61
CA LYS A 40 1.27 17.09 15.40
C LYS A 40 -0.20 17.23 15.84
N SER A 41 -0.65 18.43 16.18
CA SER A 41 -2.05 18.67 16.56
C SER A 41 -3.05 18.36 15.44
N ILE A 42 -2.66 18.59 14.19
CA ILE A 42 -3.45 18.28 13.00
C ILE A 42 -3.47 16.76 12.80
N ILE A 43 -2.29 16.12 12.88
CA ILE A 43 -2.17 14.64 12.79
C ILE A 43 -3.05 13.97 13.85
N ASP A 44 -2.93 14.38 15.12
CA ASP A 44 -3.69 13.82 16.24
C ASP A 44 -5.22 13.99 16.01
N LYS A 45 -5.65 15.17 15.56
CA LYS A 45 -7.07 15.47 15.26
C LYS A 45 -7.58 14.59 14.12
N LEU A 46 -6.87 14.52 13.01
CA LEU A 46 -7.30 13.77 11.83
C LEU A 46 -7.25 12.26 12.09
N ALA A 47 -6.19 11.74 12.69
CA ALA A 47 -6.09 10.33 13.07
C ALA A 47 -7.24 9.91 13.98
N LYS A 48 -7.56 10.72 15.00
CA LYS A 48 -8.72 10.49 15.88
C LYS A 48 -10.04 10.48 15.09
N ASN A 49 -10.23 11.42 14.17
CA ASN A 49 -11.42 11.49 13.34
C ASN A 49 -11.55 10.26 12.42
N LEU A 50 -10.46 9.79 11.81
CA LEU A 50 -10.44 8.58 10.99
C LEU A 50 -10.85 7.36 11.83
N LEU A 51 -10.24 7.18 13.00
CA LEU A 51 -10.59 6.08 13.90
C LEU A 51 -12.07 6.10 14.29
N GLN A 52 -12.61 7.27 14.65
CA GLN A 52 -14.03 7.43 14.99
C GLN A 52 -14.99 7.18 13.81
N ASN A 53 -14.52 7.39 12.58
CA ASN A 53 -15.29 7.14 11.36
C ASN A 53 -15.16 5.69 10.84
N GLY A 54 -14.52 4.80 11.60
CA GLY A 54 -14.54 3.36 11.34
C GLY A 54 -13.42 2.84 10.43
N TYR A 55 -12.43 3.66 10.12
CA TYR A 55 -11.25 3.23 9.36
C TYR A 55 -10.42 2.24 10.18
N LYS A 56 -10.14 1.07 9.60
CA LYS A 56 -9.41 -0.03 10.27
C LYS A 56 -8.14 -0.47 9.57
N TYR A 57 -7.98 -0.12 8.30
CA TYR A 57 -6.74 -0.36 7.56
C TYR A 57 -6.13 0.98 7.15
N PHE A 58 -4.85 1.15 7.49
CA PHE A 58 -4.05 2.31 7.14
C PHE A 58 -2.84 1.87 6.33
N ASN A 59 -2.69 2.39 5.12
CA ASN A 59 -1.46 2.28 4.34
C ASN A 59 -0.85 3.67 4.23
N ILE A 60 0.39 3.86 4.68
CA ILE A 60 0.98 5.18 4.92
C ILE A 60 2.30 5.27 4.17
N PHE A 61 2.39 6.26 3.28
CA PHE A 61 3.56 6.55 2.47
C PHE A 61 4.10 7.96 2.74
N GLY A 62 5.41 8.09 2.92
CA GLY A 62 6.10 9.38 2.95
C GLY A 62 6.95 9.61 4.19
N GLU A 63 7.60 10.76 4.27
CA GLU A 63 8.59 11.06 5.31
C GLU A 63 8.02 11.04 6.74
N GLN A 64 6.74 11.40 6.90
CA GLN A 64 6.06 11.38 8.19
C GLN A 64 5.38 10.03 8.51
N ALA A 65 5.60 8.96 7.73
CA ALA A 65 4.89 7.70 7.90
C ALA A 65 4.96 7.13 9.33
N ILE A 66 6.16 7.13 9.94
CA ILE A 66 6.38 6.66 11.31
C ILE A 66 5.65 7.53 12.35
N VAL A 67 5.56 8.84 12.12
CA VAL A 67 4.85 9.75 13.02
C VAL A 67 3.35 9.44 13.01
N TRP A 68 2.80 9.20 11.82
CA TRP A 68 1.40 8.83 11.64
C TRP A 68 1.08 7.46 12.24
N GLU A 69 1.90 6.44 11.97
CA GLU A 69 1.76 5.10 12.55
C GLU A 69 1.73 5.16 14.07
N ASN A 70 2.72 5.82 14.69
CA ASN A 70 2.77 5.98 16.14
C ASN A 70 1.54 6.71 16.69
N THR A 71 1.03 7.71 15.95
CA THR A 71 -0.14 8.48 16.39
C THR A 71 -1.40 7.61 16.38
N ILE A 72 -1.62 6.84 15.31
CA ILE A 72 -2.77 5.93 15.19
C ILE A 72 -2.70 4.82 16.25
N ASN A 73 -1.51 4.22 16.44
CA ASN A 73 -1.29 3.21 17.48
C ASN A 73 -1.55 3.74 18.90
N ASN A 74 -1.17 4.99 19.19
CA ASN A 74 -1.41 5.59 20.51
C ASN A 74 -2.88 5.98 20.75
N LEU A 75 -3.65 6.25 19.69
CA LEU A 75 -5.04 6.66 19.79
C LEU A 75 -6.03 5.49 19.75
N SER A 76 -5.59 4.32 19.29
CA SER A 76 -6.41 3.11 19.21
C SER A 76 -6.10 2.12 20.33
N ASN A 77 -7.15 1.52 20.89
CA ASN A 77 -7.04 0.28 21.69
C ASN A 77 -7.67 -0.92 20.96
N ASP A 78 -7.94 -0.79 19.65
CA ASP A 78 -8.55 -1.82 18.82
C ASP A 78 -7.46 -2.62 18.10
N ASP A 79 -7.22 -3.85 18.57
CA ASP A 79 -6.25 -4.79 17.99
C ASP A 79 -6.58 -5.22 16.55
N SER A 80 -7.78 -4.89 16.05
CA SER A 80 -8.15 -5.15 14.65
C SER A 80 -7.62 -4.11 13.66
N ILE A 81 -7.03 -3.01 14.15
CA ILE A 81 -6.42 -2.00 13.29
C ILE A 81 -5.13 -2.54 12.69
N ARG A 82 -4.99 -2.37 11.39
CA ARG A 82 -3.80 -2.74 10.63
C ARG A 82 -3.17 -1.49 10.05
N ILE A 83 -1.87 -1.34 10.26
CA ILE A 83 -1.08 -0.24 9.74
C ILE A 83 0.08 -0.83 8.94
N GLU A 84 0.25 -0.34 7.71
CA GLU A 84 1.42 -0.60 6.88
C GLU A 84 2.04 0.75 6.57
N SER A 85 3.27 0.99 7.03
CA SER A 85 3.93 2.28 6.88
C SER A 85 5.26 2.12 6.15
N SER A 86 5.55 3.02 5.23
CA SER A 86 6.82 3.04 4.51
C SER A 86 7.17 4.42 4.02
N LYS A 87 8.46 4.75 4.02
CA LYS A 87 8.95 5.98 3.40
C LYS A 87 9.12 5.88 1.88
N VAL A 88 9.20 4.65 1.35
CA VAL A 88 9.69 4.39 -0.01
C VAL A 88 8.73 3.55 -0.86
N ALA A 89 7.75 2.86 -0.28
CA ALA A 89 6.89 1.90 -0.97
C ALA A 89 5.65 2.52 -1.68
N ARG A 90 5.84 3.60 -2.44
CA ARG A 90 4.74 4.31 -3.14
C ARG A 90 3.97 3.42 -4.12
N ILE A 91 4.68 2.63 -4.93
CA ILE A 91 4.05 1.77 -5.93
C ILE A 91 3.27 0.62 -5.28
N GLU A 92 3.72 0.13 -4.12
CA GLU A 92 3.00 -0.89 -3.35
C GLU A 92 1.69 -0.35 -2.79
N MET A 93 1.68 0.91 -2.37
CA MET A 93 0.45 1.62 -2.02
C MET A 93 -0.56 1.60 -3.17
N ALA A 94 -0.12 1.87 -4.41
CA ALA A 94 -0.98 1.84 -5.59
C ALA A 94 -1.58 0.43 -5.84
N TYR A 95 -0.75 -0.60 -5.75
CA TYR A 95 -1.21 -1.99 -5.88
C TYR A 95 -2.16 -2.41 -4.76
N ASN A 96 -1.85 -2.08 -3.51
CA ASN A 96 -2.70 -2.36 -2.36
C ASN A 96 -4.05 -1.66 -2.49
N LEU A 97 -4.06 -0.41 -2.96
CA LEU A 97 -5.28 0.35 -3.21
C LEU A 97 -6.15 -0.31 -4.29
N CYS A 98 -5.56 -0.66 -5.44
CA CYS A 98 -6.26 -1.36 -6.51
C CYS A 98 -6.80 -2.72 -6.06
N MET A 99 -6.01 -3.46 -5.26
CA MET A 99 -6.40 -4.74 -4.67
C MET A 99 -7.59 -4.60 -3.73
N MET A 100 -7.54 -3.66 -2.79
CA MET A 100 -8.65 -3.42 -1.85
C MET A 100 -9.91 -2.98 -2.59
N SER A 101 -9.77 -2.11 -3.60
CA SER A 101 -10.88 -1.66 -4.44
C SER A 101 -11.55 -2.82 -5.18
N LYS A 102 -10.77 -3.68 -5.83
CA LYS A 102 -11.27 -4.82 -6.61
C LYS A 102 -11.87 -5.92 -5.73
N LEU A 103 -11.20 -6.32 -4.65
CA LEU A 103 -11.63 -7.43 -3.79
C LEU A 103 -12.81 -7.04 -2.88
N HIS A 104 -12.94 -5.75 -2.57
CA HIS A 104 -13.97 -5.23 -1.67
C HIS A 104 -14.68 -4.01 -2.28
N PRO A 105 -15.46 -4.18 -3.37
CA PRO A 105 -16.08 -3.06 -4.10
C PRO A 105 -17.09 -2.26 -3.26
N ASN A 106 -17.60 -2.85 -2.17
CA ASN A 106 -18.56 -2.21 -1.27
C ASN A 106 -17.90 -1.42 -0.12
N ARG A 107 -16.56 -1.45 0.00
CA ARG A 107 -15.81 -0.70 1.01
C ARG A 107 -15.37 0.65 0.46
N THR A 108 -15.20 1.65 1.30
CA THR A 108 -14.64 2.94 0.91
C THR A 108 -13.13 2.92 1.07
N ASN A 109 -12.41 3.29 0.01
CA ASN A 109 -10.97 3.51 0.02
C ASN A 109 -10.70 5.02 -0.07
N LEU A 110 -10.20 5.63 1.00
CA LEU A 110 -9.94 7.05 1.08
C LEU A 110 -8.44 7.33 0.97
N ILE A 111 -8.03 8.11 -0.02
CA ILE A 111 -6.70 8.72 -0.11
C ILE A 111 -6.75 10.11 0.52
N ILE A 112 -5.80 10.39 1.41
CA ILE A 112 -5.53 11.72 1.94
C ILE A 112 -4.07 12.02 1.69
N SER A 113 -3.79 13.14 1.03
CA SER A 113 -2.44 13.53 0.68
C SER A 113 -2.17 14.99 1.03
N ASN A 114 -0.96 15.26 1.48
CA ASN A 114 -0.42 16.62 1.60
C ASN A 114 0.58 16.96 0.50
N ASP A 115 0.77 16.10 -0.51
CA ASP A 115 1.71 16.28 -1.60
C ASP A 115 1.04 15.95 -2.93
N GLU A 116 0.73 16.99 -3.72
CA GLU A 116 -0.02 16.86 -4.98
C GLU A 116 0.74 16.05 -6.05
N TYR A 117 2.08 16.08 -6.03
CA TYR A 117 2.88 15.36 -7.02
C TYR A 117 2.82 13.86 -6.77
N PHE A 118 2.96 13.45 -5.51
CA PHE A 118 2.80 12.04 -5.16
C PHE A 118 1.36 11.55 -5.33
N THR A 119 0.36 12.41 -5.18
CA THR A 119 -1.02 12.08 -5.54
C THR A 119 -1.15 11.83 -7.04
N GLU A 120 -0.62 12.71 -7.88
CA GLU A 120 -0.67 12.53 -9.35
C GLU A 120 -0.01 11.23 -9.78
N TYR A 121 1.18 10.91 -9.25
CA TYR A 121 1.84 9.62 -9.52
C TYR A 121 1.04 8.40 -9.03
N LEU A 122 0.38 8.51 -7.88
CA LEU A 122 -0.49 7.44 -7.37
C LEU A 122 -1.68 7.22 -8.32
N VAL A 123 -2.31 8.30 -8.79
CA VAL A 123 -3.45 8.23 -9.71
C VAL A 123 -3.04 7.61 -11.05
N GLU A 124 -1.89 8.01 -11.59
CA GLU A 124 -1.32 7.40 -12.81
C GLU A 124 -1.11 5.89 -12.66
N ASP A 125 -0.45 5.47 -11.57
CA ASP A 125 -0.22 4.05 -11.31
C ASP A 125 -1.53 3.27 -11.10
N VAL A 126 -2.51 3.84 -10.41
CA VAL A 126 -3.83 3.22 -10.21
C VAL A 126 -4.50 2.97 -11.56
N ASN A 127 -4.44 3.93 -12.47
CA ASN A 127 -5.00 3.79 -13.81
C ASN A 127 -4.28 2.70 -14.62
N ASP A 128 -2.95 2.67 -14.58
CA ASP A 128 -2.15 1.67 -15.29
C ASP A 128 -2.39 0.26 -14.76
N ILE A 129 -2.42 0.09 -13.42
CA ILE A 129 -2.69 -1.19 -12.77
C ILE A 129 -4.08 -1.70 -13.13
N SER A 130 -5.06 -0.81 -13.06
CA SER A 130 -6.46 -1.17 -13.28
C SER A 130 -6.78 -1.44 -14.74
N SER A 131 -6.03 -0.83 -15.66
CA SER A 131 -6.12 -1.09 -17.09
C SER A 131 -5.35 -2.33 -17.54
N GLY A 132 -4.58 -2.97 -16.63
CA GLY A 132 -3.75 -4.13 -16.94
C GLY A 132 -2.48 -3.80 -17.71
N ASN A 133 -2.04 -2.53 -17.68
CA ASN A 133 -0.80 -2.07 -18.31
C ASN A 133 0.42 -2.24 -17.38
N SER A 134 0.20 -2.50 -16.10
CA SER A 134 1.26 -2.78 -15.12
C SER A 134 1.85 -4.19 -15.29
N GLN A 135 3.05 -4.37 -14.73
CA GLN A 135 3.75 -5.66 -14.74
C GLN A 135 2.93 -6.78 -14.06
N PHE A 136 2.33 -6.47 -12.92
CA PHE A 136 1.49 -7.39 -12.16
C PHE A 136 0.04 -6.99 -12.25
N THR A 137 -0.85 -7.97 -12.37
CA THR A 137 -2.29 -7.73 -12.23
C THR A 137 -2.65 -7.61 -10.76
N VAL A 138 -3.85 -7.09 -10.47
CA VAL A 138 -4.39 -7.08 -9.11
C VAL A 138 -4.50 -8.48 -8.50
N ASP A 139 -4.80 -9.51 -9.32
CA ASP A 139 -4.92 -10.89 -8.83
C ASP A 139 -3.54 -11.49 -8.52
N ASP A 140 -2.52 -11.14 -9.31
CA ASP A 140 -1.13 -11.47 -9.01
C ASP A 140 -0.73 -10.87 -7.66
N TRP A 141 -1.03 -9.58 -7.46
CA TRP A 141 -0.71 -8.89 -6.21
C TRP A 141 -1.42 -9.50 -5.00
N ALA A 142 -2.70 -9.83 -5.13
CA ALA A 142 -3.45 -10.53 -4.08
C ALA A 142 -2.86 -11.89 -3.76
N LYS A 143 -2.39 -12.64 -4.76
CA LYS A 143 -1.68 -13.91 -4.59
C LYS A 143 -0.37 -13.72 -3.82
N PHE A 144 0.42 -12.69 -4.15
CA PHE A 144 1.67 -12.40 -3.45
C PHE A 144 1.43 -12.05 -1.99
N ARG A 145 0.42 -11.22 -1.71
CA ARG A 145 0.00 -10.83 -0.35
C ARG A 145 -0.53 -12.00 0.47
N ALA A 146 -1.08 -13.03 -0.17
CA ALA A 146 -1.52 -14.25 0.51
C ALA A 146 -0.36 -15.23 0.79
N GLY A 147 0.82 -14.98 0.23
CA GLY A 147 1.90 -15.94 0.14
C GLY A 147 1.65 -16.96 -0.96
N PHE A 148 2.71 -17.35 -1.68
CA PHE A 148 2.62 -18.42 -2.66
C PHE A 148 3.93 -19.18 -2.80
N GLU A 149 3.81 -20.49 -2.93
CA GLU A 149 4.91 -21.39 -3.29
C GLU A 149 4.92 -21.63 -4.80
N PHE A 150 6.11 -21.85 -5.34
CA PHE A 150 6.32 -22.14 -6.76
C PHE A 150 7.58 -22.97 -6.98
N ILE A 151 7.69 -23.58 -8.14
CA ILE A 151 8.88 -24.34 -8.53
C ILE A 151 9.65 -23.52 -9.57
N TYR A 152 10.93 -23.29 -9.33
CA TYR A 152 11.83 -22.67 -10.29
C TYR A 152 13.10 -23.53 -10.44
N ASN A 153 13.45 -23.88 -11.68
CA ASN A 153 14.57 -24.76 -12.00
C ASN A 153 14.60 -26.08 -11.18
N GLY A 154 13.42 -26.65 -10.92
CA GLY A 154 13.27 -27.92 -10.20
C GLY A 154 13.48 -27.83 -8.70
N LYS A 155 13.55 -26.62 -8.13
CA LYS A 155 13.60 -26.36 -6.68
C LYS A 155 12.33 -25.65 -6.23
N ASP A 156 11.87 -25.99 -5.03
CA ASP A 156 10.77 -25.28 -4.38
C ASP A 156 11.23 -23.90 -3.92
N ALA A 157 10.39 -22.91 -4.11
CA ALA A 157 10.60 -21.52 -3.77
C ALA A 157 9.31 -20.90 -3.22
N ILE A 158 9.45 -19.81 -2.47
CA ILE A 158 8.34 -19.17 -1.77
C ILE A 158 8.40 -17.65 -1.88
N VAL A 159 7.23 -17.04 -1.91
CA VAL A 159 7.00 -15.64 -1.56
C VAL A 159 6.08 -15.59 -0.37
N SER A 160 6.46 -14.89 0.68
CA SER A 160 5.60 -14.64 1.84
C SER A 160 5.65 -13.16 2.21
N VAL A 161 4.48 -12.56 2.37
CA VAL A 161 4.33 -11.15 2.78
C VAL A 161 3.60 -11.13 4.12
N CYS A 162 4.34 -10.87 5.20
CA CYS A 162 3.83 -10.78 6.56
C CYS A 162 4.28 -9.46 7.21
N GLU A 163 4.99 -9.49 8.34
CA GLU A 163 5.61 -8.29 8.94
C GLU A 163 6.79 -7.75 8.11
N GLY A 164 7.26 -8.53 7.14
CA GLY A 164 8.23 -8.19 6.10
C GLY A 164 7.99 -9.05 4.86
N VAL A 165 8.93 -9.07 3.93
CA VAL A 165 8.84 -9.87 2.69
C VAL A 165 9.93 -10.93 2.67
N ILE A 166 9.52 -12.19 2.54
CA ILE A 166 10.42 -13.33 2.38
C ILE A 166 10.31 -13.83 0.95
N LEU A 167 11.45 -14.00 0.28
CA LEU A 167 11.53 -14.49 -1.09
C LEU A 167 12.78 -15.38 -1.25
N GLY A 168 12.64 -16.54 -1.88
CA GLY A 168 13.78 -17.37 -2.26
C GLY A 168 13.44 -18.85 -2.39
N TYR A 169 14.46 -19.68 -2.60
CA TYR A 169 14.32 -21.13 -2.52
C TYR A 169 14.02 -21.55 -1.09
N LEU A 170 13.26 -22.63 -0.92
CA LEU A 170 12.90 -23.12 0.41
C LEU A 170 14.16 -23.52 1.20
N GLY A 171 14.38 -22.88 2.35
CA GLY A 171 15.57 -23.03 3.19
C GLY A 171 16.75 -22.10 2.85
N GLU A 172 16.65 -21.28 1.80
CA GLU A 172 17.63 -20.28 1.39
C GLU A 172 16.95 -18.91 1.15
N GLU A 173 15.86 -18.64 1.87
CA GLU A 173 15.07 -17.43 1.69
C GLU A 173 15.80 -16.18 2.19
N VAL A 174 15.49 -15.04 1.56
CA VAL A 174 16.01 -13.73 1.92
C VAL A 174 14.85 -12.85 2.40
N GLU A 175 15.12 -12.07 3.45
CA GLU A 175 14.19 -11.09 4.01
C GLU A 175 14.42 -9.70 3.42
N TYR A 176 13.33 -9.00 3.12
CA TYR A 176 13.30 -7.67 2.54
C TYR A 176 12.27 -6.79 3.26
N ASP A 177 12.52 -5.48 3.23
CA ASP A 177 11.61 -4.50 3.84
C ASP A 177 10.35 -4.29 2.99
N THR A 178 10.48 -4.46 1.66
CA THR A 178 9.42 -4.16 0.69
C THR A 178 9.31 -5.23 -0.39
N ILE A 179 8.11 -5.40 -0.96
CA ILE A 179 7.88 -6.37 -2.04
C ILE A 179 8.69 -6.00 -3.27
N MET A 180 8.78 -4.71 -3.57
CA MET A 180 9.52 -4.23 -4.74
C MET A 180 11.01 -4.51 -4.64
N GLU A 181 11.61 -4.36 -3.46
CA GLU A 181 13.01 -4.71 -3.22
C GLU A 181 13.22 -6.20 -3.48
N ALA A 182 12.41 -7.05 -2.84
CA ALA A 182 12.45 -8.50 -3.04
C ALA A 182 12.36 -8.86 -4.52
N PHE A 183 11.44 -8.23 -5.26
CA PHE A 183 11.16 -8.62 -6.63
C PHE A 183 12.19 -8.14 -7.65
N MET A 184 13.03 -7.17 -7.28
CA MET A 184 14.14 -6.69 -8.10
C MET A 184 15.47 -7.40 -7.81
N ASP A 185 15.62 -8.02 -6.63
CA ASP A 185 16.85 -8.69 -6.26
C ASP A 185 17.07 -10.00 -7.05
N LYS A 186 18.32 -10.30 -7.38
CA LYS A 186 18.71 -11.32 -8.36
C LYS A 186 19.05 -12.67 -7.71
N ILE A 187 18.14 -13.19 -6.92
CA ILE A 187 18.37 -14.39 -6.11
C ILE A 187 18.07 -15.71 -6.84
N PHE A 188 17.44 -15.67 -8.02
CA PHE A 188 17.06 -16.85 -8.80
C PHE A 188 18.03 -17.08 -9.97
N ASP A 189 19.20 -17.67 -9.69
CA ASP A 189 20.25 -17.95 -10.67
C ASP A 189 20.70 -16.70 -11.45
N GLY A 190 20.81 -15.57 -10.74
CA GLY A 190 21.17 -14.27 -11.31
C GLY A 190 20.01 -13.52 -11.98
N LYS A 191 18.78 -14.05 -11.91
CA LYS A 191 17.54 -13.37 -12.30
C LYS A 191 16.75 -12.94 -11.09
N SER A 192 15.95 -11.89 -11.25
CA SER A 192 15.00 -11.45 -10.24
C SER A 192 13.62 -12.06 -10.43
N PHE A 193 12.78 -11.98 -9.40
CA PHE A 193 11.40 -12.46 -9.47
C PHE A 193 10.62 -11.80 -10.63
N ASN A 194 10.82 -10.49 -10.81
CA ASN A 194 10.26 -9.72 -11.92
C ASN A 194 10.57 -10.32 -13.30
N GLN A 195 11.74 -10.93 -13.46
CA GLN A 195 12.20 -11.49 -14.72
C GLN A 195 11.67 -12.90 -14.99
N ILE A 196 11.38 -13.67 -13.95
CA ILE A 196 10.95 -15.07 -14.07
C ILE A 196 9.43 -15.23 -14.00
N TYR A 197 8.73 -14.31 -13.36
CA TYR A 197 7.27 -14.37 -13.21
C TYR A 197 6.55 -14.36 -14.56
N LYS A 198 5.58 -15.28 -14.76
CA LYS A 198 4.82 -15.52 -16.01
C LYS A 198 5.62 -16.01 -17.22
N ILE A 199 6.94 -16.09 -17.12
CA ILE A 199 7.80 -16.61 -18.19
C ILE A 199 8.25 -18.02 -17.85
N GLU A 200 8.71 -18.21 -16.62
CA GLU A 200 9.38 -19.44 -16.13
C GLU A 200 8.65 -20.09 -14.95
N ILE A 201 7.61 -19.41 -14.41
CA ILE A 201 6.72 -19.85 -13.33
C ILE A 201 5.29 -19.83 -13.86
#